data_AF-A0AAP3ALA3-F1
#
_entry.id   AF-A0AAP3ALA3-F1
#
_cell.length_a   1.000
_cell.length_b   1.000
_cell.length_c   1.000
_cell.angle_alpha   90.00
_cell.angle_beta   90.00
_cell.angle_gamma   90.00
#
_symmetry.space_group_name_H-M   'P 1'
#
loop_
_entity.id
_entity.type
_entity.pdbx_description
1 polymer ?
#
loop_
_entity_poly.entity_id
_entity_poly.type
_entity_poly.pdbx_seq_one_letter_code
_entity_poly.pdbx_strand_id
1 'polypeptide(L)'
;MVTKQNYHYIYRLSKRVTPFIKKSNRFTKVITREGRLDLANRFISNKIRDGVPFMVGRYGSIEAETIVNFLEVNKKQNDIEAIIRHIRGELNVFWKKDKKLLNKLCFNAGFFPNEEDLVKDFVNLMIECSKDIDGLGVWNGLEEYIPEVPLDCSIFKLRELEPWFFNNPWTSSLKGKKFW
;
A
#
# COMPACT_ATOMS: atom_id res chain seq x y z
N MET A 1 12.56 -22.87 -12.84
CA MET A 1 11.15 -22.41 -12.85
C MET A 1 10.72 -22.18 -11.40
N VAL A 2 10.45 -20.94 -11.00
CA VAL A 2 10.22 -20.53 -9.60
C VAL A 2 8.85 -21.04 -9.12
N THR A 3 8.83 -21.62 -7.93
CA THR A 3 7.64 -22.15 -7.26
C THR A 3 7.48 -21.52 -5.89
N LYS A 4 6.35 -21.73 -5.22
CA LYS A 4 6.16 -21.23 -3.86
C LYS A 4 7.16 -21.86 -2.86
N GLN A 5 7.56 -23.11 -3.09
CA GLN A 5 8.53 -23.80 -2.24
C GLN A 5 9.92 -23.17 -2.31
N ASN A 6 10.38 -22.70 -3.48
CA ASN A 6 11.73 -22.14 -3.64
C ASN A 6 11.78 -20.61 -3.67
N TYR A 7 10.65 -19.91 -3.80
CA TYR A 7 10.59 -18.44 -3.80
C TYR A 7 11.27 -17.81 -2.59
N HIS A 8 11.21 -18.46 -1.42
CA HIS A 8 11.81 -17.93 -0.20
C HIS A 8 13.34 -17.73 -0.29
N TYR A 9 14.04 -18.51 -1.10
CA TYR A 9 15.48 -18.31 -1.35
C TYR A 9 15.73 -16.99 -2.09
N ILE A 10 14.94 -16.74 -3.14
CA ILE A 10 15.01 -15.50 -3.94
C ILE A 10 14.62 -14.30 -3.08
N TYR A 11 13.58 -14.44 -2.27
CA TYR A 11 13.14 -13.40 -1.33
C TYR A 11 14.23 -13.04 -0.31
N ARG A 12 14.87 -14.04 0.30
CA ARG A 12 15.98 -13.81 1.25
C ARG A 12 17.18 -13.13 0.58
N LEU A 13 17.52 -13.52 -0.64
CA LEU A 13 18.58 -12.87 -1.41
C LEU A 13 18.23 -11.42 -1.70
N SER A 14 17.02 -11.17 -2.22
CA SER A 14 16.53 -9.83 -2.51
C SER A 14 16.57 -8.93 -1.27
N LYS A 15 16.14 -9.40 -0.10
CA LYS A 15 16.19 -8.60 1.14
C LYS A 15 17.61 -8.18 1.56
N ARG A 16 18.63 -8.94 1.18
CA ARG A 16 20.04 -8.57 1.43
C ARG A 16 20.58 -7.59 0.39
N VAL A 17 20.11 -7.68 -0.85
CA VAL A 17 20.63 -6.90 -1.98
C VAL A 17 19.90 -5.57 -2.16
N THR A 18 18.57 -5.58 -1.98
CA THR A 18 17.67 -4.42 -2.16
C THR A 18 18.15 -3.15 -1.47
N PRO A 19 18.63 -3.16 -0.21
CA PRO A 19 19.11 -1.94 0.45
C PRO A 19 20.25 -1.22 -0.26
N PHE A 20 21.04 -1.94 -1.07
CA PHE A 20 22.20 -1.38 -1.79
C PHE A 20 21.86 -0.92 -3.21
N ILE A 21 20.80 -1.47 -3.81
CA ILE A 21 20.47 -1.26 -5.24
C ILE A 21 19.20 -0.44 -5.43
N LYS A 22 18.22 -0.55 -4.53
CA LYS A 22 16.91 0.07 -4.70
C LYS A 22 17.03 1.59 -4.63
N LYS A 23 16.60 2.26 -5.71
CA LYS A 23 16.50 3.71 -5.74
C LYS A 23 15.38 4.18 -4.82
N SER A 24 15.64 5.26 -4.09
CA SER A 24 14.65 5.88 -3.22
C SER A 24 13.54 6.53 -4.05
N ASN A 25 12.28 6.28 -3.67
CA ASN A 25 11.07 6.89 -4.21
C ASN A 25 10.29 7.62 -3.11
N ARG A 26 9.15 8.23 -3.46
CA ARG A 26 8.33 9.00 -2.50
C ARG A 26 7.83 8.18 -1.32
N PHE A 27 7.58 6.88 -1.49
CA PHE A 27 7.15 5.98 -0.41
C PHE A 27 8.32 5.59 0.50
N THR A 28 9.45 5.18 -0.07
CA THR A 28 10.63 4.78 0.72
C THR A 28 11.18 5.95 1.53
N LYS A 29 11.17 7.18 0.97
CA LYS A 29 11.57 8.39 1.71
C LYS A 29 10.76 8.59 3.00
N VAL A 30 9.47 8.25 2.97
CA VAL A 30 8.60 8.38 4.14
C VAL A 30 8.82 7.24 5.14
N ILE A 31 8.99 6.00 4.65
CA ILE A 31 9.28 4.83 5.49
C ILE A 31 10.60 5.03 6.25
N THR A 32 11.65 5.52 5.59
CA THR A 32 12.99 5.69 6.18
C THR A 32 13.17 7.00 6.93
N ARG A 33 12.19 7.91 6.91
CA ARG A 33 12.28 9.19 7.62
C ARG A 33 12.46 8.93 9.10
N GLU A 34 13.32 9.68 9.78
CA GLU A 34 13.46 9.63 11.23
C GLU A 34 12.49 10.60 11.94
N GLY A 35 12.19 10.34 13.21
CA GLY A 35 11.33 11.19 14.02
C GLY A 35 9.83 11.06 13.76
N ARG A 36 9.06 11.74 14.62
CA ARG A 36 7.61 11.90 14.52
C ARG A 36 7.33 13.31 14.03
N LEU A 37 6.68 13.44 12.87
CA LEU A 37 6.22 14.71 12.34
C LEU A 37 4.70 14.76 12.38
N ASP A 38 4.15 15.94 12.59
CA ASP A 38 2.70 16.19 12.65
C ASP A 38 2.06 16.43 11.26
N LEU A 39 2.76 16.03 10.18
CA LEU A 39 2.39 16.39 8.81
C LEU A 39 0.99 15.94 8.44
N ALA A 40 0.63 14.68 8.72
CA ALA A 40 -0.71 14.18 8.46
C ALA A 40 -1.76 14.88 9.32
N ASN A 41 -1.46 15.15 10.60
CA ASN A 41 -2.41 15.83 11.49
C ASN A 41 -2.71 17.26 11.03
N ARG A 42 -1.68 18.00 10.57
CA ARG A 42 -1.86 19.32 9.96
C ARG A 42 -2.62 19.23 8.64
N PHE A 43 -2.25 18.28 7.78
CA PHE A 43 -2.93 18.07 6.49
C PHE A 43 -4.42 17.79 6.67
N ILE A 44 -4.78 16.80 7.49
CA ILE A 44 -6.17 16.42 7.76
C ILE A 44 -6.91 17.57 8.45
N SER A 45 -6.28 18.28 9.40
CA SER A 45 -6.87 19.46 10.03
C SER A 45 -7.26 20.53 9.02
N ASN A 46 -6.37 20.82 8.07
CA ASN A 46 -6.61 21.83 7.03
C ASN A 46 -7.75 21.39 6.11
N LYS A 47 -7.71 20.16 5.59
CA LYS A 47 -8.79 19.60 4.76
C LYS A 47 -10.16 19.66 5.45
N ILE A 48 -10.22 19.34 6.74
CA ILE A 48 -11.44 19.46 7.56
C ILE A 48 -11.93 20.91 7.63
N ARG A 49 -11.03 21.89 7.77
CA ARG A 49 -11.37 23.32 7.87
C ARG A 49 -11.81 23.89 6.54
N ASP A 50 -11.17 23.48 5.44
CA ASP A 50 -11.48 23.89 4.08
C ASP A 50 -12.90 23.47 3.66
N GLY A 51 -13.45 22.43 4.30
CA GLY A 51 -14.84 22.02 4.11
C GLY A 51 -15.11 21.35 2.75
N VAL A 52 -14.05 20.96 2.04
CA VAL A 52 -14.12 20.21 0.78
C VAL A 52 -14.07 18.70 1.05
N PRO A 53 -14.74 17.86 0.26
CA PRO A 53 -14.57 16.40 0.32
C PRO A 53 -13.10 16.02 0.09
N PHE A 54 -12.62 15.03 0.83
CA PHE A 54 -11.26 14.51 0.67
C PHE A 54 -11.18 13.05 1.14
N MET A 55 -10.21 12.30 0.62
CA MET A 55 -9.94 10.91 1.00
C MET A 55 -8.55 10.78 1.63
N VAL A 56 -8.52 10.38 2.90
CA VAL A 56 -7.28 10.01 3.60
C VAL A 56 -7.40 8.58 4.11
N GLY A 57 -6.42 7.74 3.81
CA GLY A 57 -6.49 6.33 4.16
C GLY A 57 -5.15 5.60 4.12
N ARG A 58 -5.24 4.28 4.16
CA ARG A 58 -4.13 3.34 3.96
C ARG A 58 -4.65 2.09 3.27
N TYR A 59 -3.76 1.33 2.64
CA TYR A 59 -4.06 -0.05 2.27
C TYR A 59 -3.84 -0.99 3.47
N GLY A 60 -4.60 -2.06 3.54
CA GLY A 60 -4.29 -3.23 4.35
C GLY A 60 -3.15 -4.03 3.72
N SER A 61 -2.39 -4.74 4.56
CA SER A 61 -1.25 -5.54 4.08
C SER A 61 -1.66 -6.60 3.05
N ILE A 62 -2.79 -7.27 3.28
CA ILE A 62 -3.29 -8.34 2.40
C ILE A 62 -3.98 -7.77 1.17
N GLU A 63 -4.67 -6.63 1.30
CA GLU A 63 -5.28 -5.92 0.17
C GLU A 63 -4.20 -5.46 -0.81
N ALA A 64 -3.15 -4.79 -0.31
CA ALA A 64 -2.02 -4.37 -1.13
C ALA A 64 -1.27 -5.56 -1.76
N GLU A 65 -1.02 -6.64 -1.00
CA GLU A 65 -0.39 -7.85 -1.55
C GLU A 65 -1.24 -8.46 -2.67
N THR A 66 -2.56 -8.46 -2.52
CA THR A 66 -3.51 -8.97 -3.52
C THR A 66 -3.51 -8.13 -4.79
N ILE A 67 -3.59 -6.79 -4.67
CA ILE A 67 -3.54 -5.87 -5.82
C ILE A 67 -2.24 -6.08 -6.59
N VAL A 68 -1.09 -6.04 -5.91
CA VAL A 68 0.21 -6.17 -6.57
C VAL A 68 0.40 -7.56 -7.16
N ASN A 69 0.00 -8.64 -6.47
CA ASN A 69 0.05 -10.00 -7.03
C ASN A 69 -0.81 -10.13 -8.29
N PHE A 70 -2.03 -9.62 -8.26
CA PHE A 70 -2.94 -9.67 -9.40
C PHE A 70 -2.36 -8.95 -10.62
N LEU A 71 -1.82 -7.74 -10.43
CA LEU A 71 -1.14 -6.99 -11.50
C LEU A 71 0.06 -7.76 -12.06
N GLU A 72 0.88 -8.38 -11.20
CA GLU A 72 2.10 -9.08 -11.60
C GLU A 72 1.84 -10.41 -12.32
N VAL A 73 0.81 -11.15 -11.91
CA VAL A 73 0.38 -12.39 -12.61
C VAL A 73 -0.11 -12.06 -14.02
N ASN A 74 -0.76 -10.92 -14.21
CA ASN A 74 -1.31 -10.50 -15.50
C ASN A 74 -0.26 -9.93 -16.48
N LYS A 75 0.95 -9.60 -16.02
CA LYS A 75 2.04 -9.07 -16.88
C LYS A 75 2.66 -10.10 -17.84
N LYS A 76 2.33 -11.40 -17.73
CA LYS A 76 2.87 -12.50 -18.57
C LYS A 76 4.41 -12.55 -18.65
N GLN A 77 5.11 -12.02 -17.65
CA GLN A 77 6.58 -12.05 -17.54
C GLN A 77 7.10 -13.47 -17.30
N ASN A 78 8.33 -13.74 -17.73
CA ASN A 78 9.00 -15.01 -17.43
C ASN A 78 9.72 -14.98 -16.06
N ASP A 79 10.12 -16.14 -15.57
CA ASP A 79 10.75 -16.26 -14.24
C ASP A 79 12.07 -15.51 -14.11
N ILE A 80 12.89 -15.43 -15.16
CA ILE A 80 14.20 -14.76 -15.12
C ILE A 80 13.99 -13.26 -14.94
N GLU A 81 13.09 -12.68 -15.73
CA GLU A 81 12.71 -11.27 -15.64
C GLU A 81 12.18 -10.92 -14.24
N ALA A 82 11.25 -11.72 -13.72
CA ALA A 82 10.67 -11.50 -12.40
C ALA A 82 11.71 -11.63 -11.27
N ILE A 83 12.65 -12.59 -11.37
CA ILE A 83 13.78 -12.70 -10.42
C ILE A 83 14.63 -11.44 -10.44
N ILE A 84 15.00 -10.93 -11.63
CA ILE A 84 15.83 -9.73 -11.76
C ILE A 84 15.13 -8.53 -11.12
N ARG A 85 13.85 -8.30 -11.45
CA ARG A 85 13.03 -7.23 -10.84
C ARG A 85 12.95 -7.37 -9.33
N HIS A 86 12.77 -8.60 -8.84
CA HIS A 86 12.72 -8.86 -7.40
C HIS A 86 14.04 -8.55 -6.70
N ILE A 87 15.19 -8.91 -7.28
CA ILE A 87 16.52 -8.61 -6.73
C ILE A 87 16.81 -7.10 -6.75
N ARG A 88 16.31 -6.38 -7.77
CA ARG A 88 16.42 -4.92 -7.89
C ARG A 88 15.50 -4.15 -6.94
N GLY A 89 14.58 -4.83 -6.24
CA GLY A 89 13.60 -4.19 -5.37
C GLY A 89 12.43 -3.54 -6.13
N GLU A 90 12.23 -3.92 -7.39
CA GLU A 90 11.14 -3.45 -8.28
C GLU A 90 9.88 -4.33 -8.16
N LEU A 91 9.94 -5.36 -7.33
CA LEU A 91 8.86 -6.29 -7.04
C LEU A 91 9.13 -6.95 -5.69
N ASN A 92 8.17 -6.96 -4.77
CA ASN A 92 8.35 -7.58 -3.45
C ASN A 92 7.25 -8.60 -3.08
N VAL A 93 6.51 -9.09 -4.07
CA VAL A 93 5.50 -10.16 -3.92
C VAL A 93 5.82 -11.34 -4.81
N PHE A 94 5.22 -12.50 -4.51
CA PHE A 94 5.25 -13.64 -5.40
C PHE A 94 4.47 -13.29 -6.69
N TRP A 95 5.04 -13.53 -7.87
CA TRP A 95 4.47 -13.10 -9.17
C TRP A 95 3.65 -14.19 -9.89
N LYS A 96 3.34 -15.29 -9.20
CA LYS A 96 2.48 -16.35 -9.72
C LYS A 96 1.24 -16.47 -8.84
N LYS A 97 0.22 -17.14 -9.39
CA LYS A 97 -1.04 -17.42 -8.71
C LYS A 97 -0.79 -18.07 -7.34
N ASP A 98 -1.32 -17.46 -6.28
CA ASP A 98 -1.22 -17.95 -4.91
C ASP A 98 -2.62 -18.20 -4.32
N LYS A 99 -3.05 -19.46 -4.33
CA LYS A 99 -4.34 -19.84 -3.74
C LYS A 99 -4.46 -19.50 -2.25
N LYS A 100 -3.34 -19.40 -1.52
CA LYS A 100 -3.36 -19.01 -0.10
C LYS A 100 -3.65 -17.53 0.08
N LEU A 101 -3.34 -16.70 -0.92
CA LEU A 101 -3.58 -15.26 -0.86
C LEU A 101 -5.09 -14.96 -0.84
N LEU A 102 -5.87 -15.65 -1.66
CA LEU A 102 -7.33 -15.53 -1.65
C LEU A 102 -7.92 -15.90 -0.27
N ASN A 103 -7.48 -17.01 0.32
CA ASN A 103 -7.90 -17.36 1.69
C ASN A 103 -7.53 -16.26 2.69
N LYS A 104 -6.32 -15.71 2.62
CA LYS A 104 -5.91 -14.59 3.50
C LYS A 104 -6.77 -13.35 3.26
N LEU A 105 -7.12 -13.04 2.02
CA LEU A 105 -7.98 -11.91 1.68
C LEU A 105 -9.34 -12.07 2.34
N CYS A 106 -9.93 -13.27 2.26
CA CYS A 106 -11.20 -13.58 2.91
C CYS A 106 -11.11 -13.49 4.44
N PHE A 107 -10.16 -14.20 5.07
CA PHE A 107 -10.07 -14.28 6.53
C PHE A 107 -9.52 -13.02 7.22
N ASN A 108 -8.64 -12.26 6.56
CA ASN A 108 -7.95 -11.13 7.19
C ASN A 108 -8.40 -9.76 6.67
N ALA A 109 -9.04 -9.68 5.49
CA ALA A 109 -9.48 -8.42 4.89
C ALA A 109 -11.00 -8.36 4.67
N GLY A 110 -11.76 -9.38 5.08
CA GLY A 110 -13.21 -9.35 5.04
C GLY A 110 -13.80 -9.45 3.62
N PHE A 111 -13.08 -10.11 2.71
CA PHE A 111 -13.54 -10.36 1.34
C PHE A 111 -14.43 -11.61 1.26
N PHE A 112 -15.69 -11.45 0.84
CA PHE A 112 -16.65 -12.54 0.77
C PHE A 112 -17.55 -12.45 -0.47
N PRO A 113 -17.98 -13.58 -1.04
CA PRO A 113 -17.55 -14.96 -0.72
C PRO A 113 -16.10 -15.25 -1.15
N ASN A 114 -15.55 -16.38 -0.70
CA ASN A 114 -14.18 -16.82 -1.02
C ASN A 114 -14.10 -17.37 -2.47
N GLU A 115 -14.29 -16.48 -3.45
CA GLU A 115 -14.36 -16.80 -4.88
C GLU A 115 -13.27 -16.08 -5.66
N GLU A 116 -12.55 -16.82 -6.51
CA GLU A 116 -11.43 -16.27 -7.26
C GLU A 116 -11.87 -15.28 -8.34
N ASP A 117 -13.03 -15.52 -8.96
CA ASP A 117 -13.54 -14.69 -10.05
C ASP A 117 -13.84 -13.25 -9.59
N LEU A 118 -14.19 -13.08 -8.31
CA LEU A 118 -14.46 -11.78 -7.68
C LEU A 118 -13.18 -10.98 -7.36
N VAL A 119 -12.00 -11.60 -7.37
CA VAL A 119 -10.72 -10.91 -7.06
C VAL A 119 -10.43 -9.82 -8.09
N LYS A 120 -10.77 -10.07 -9.36
CA LYS A 120 -10.61 -9.07 -10.42
C LYS A 120 -11.44 -7.82 -10.11
N ASP A 121 -12.69 -8.00 -9.72
CA ASP A 121 -13.59 -6.88 -9.43
C ASP A 121 -13.15 -6.11 -8.18
N PHE A 122 -12.69 -6.82 -7.15
CA PHE A 122 -12.07 -6.21 -5.98
C PHE A 122 -10.84 -5.37 -6.35
N VAL A 123 -9.91 -5.92 -7.12
CA VAL A 123 -8.69 -5.19 -7.52
C VAL A 123 -9.02 -3.98 -8.38
N ASN A 124 -9.94 -4.11 -9.32
CA ASN A 124 -10.39 -2.99 -10.16
C ASN A 124 -11.03 -1.88 -9.32
N LEU A 125 -11.91 -2.24 -8.37
CA LEU A 125 -12.54 -1.28 -7.47
C LEU A 125 -11.49 -0.56 -6.61
N MET A 126 -10.55 -1.30 -6.02
CA MET A 126 -9.49 -0.70 -5.20
C MET A 126 -8.60 0.25 -6.01
N ILE A 127 -8.25 -0.14 -7.24
CA ILE A 127 -7.50 0.70 -8.17
C ILE A 127 -8.29 1.96 -8.54
N GLU A 128 -9.58 1.84 -8.83
CA GLU A 128 -10.43 3.00 -9.15
C GLU A 128 -10.49 3.97 -7.97
N CYS A 129 -10.80 3.48 -6.76
CA CYS A 129 -10.81 4.28 -5.54
C CYS A 129 -9.44 4.90 -5.23
N SER A 130 -8.34 4.31 -5.70
CA SER A 130 -7.00 4.83 -5.44
C SER A 130 -6.77 6.20 -6.09
N LYS A 131 -7.48 6.51 -7.17
CA LYS A 131 -7.34 7.76 -7.93
C LYS A 131 -7.79 8.99 -7.15
N ASP A 132 -8.68 8.81 -6.18
CA ASP A 132 -9.26 9.90 -5.40
C ASP A 132 -8.52 10.16 -4.08
N ILE A 133 -7.41 9.47 -3.82
CA ILE A 133 -6.67 9.60 -2.56
C ILE A 133 -5.95 10.96 -2.50
N ASP A 134 -6.34 11.80 -1.53
CA ASP A 134 -5.63 13.04 -1.19
C ASP A 134 -4.44 12.80 -0.25
N GLY A 135 -4.56 11.82 0.64
CA GLY A 135 -3.53 11.50 1.63
C GLY A 135 -3.40 10.01 1.95
N LEU A 136 -2.19 9.48 1.88
CA LEU A 136 -1.91 8.06 2.02
C LEU A 136 -0.91 7.77 3.14
N GLY A 137 -1.32 6.97 4.13
CA GLY A 137 -0.44 6.39 5.12
C GLY A 137 0.24 5.13 4.59
N VAL A 138 1.58 5.13 4.54
CA VAL A 138 2.37 3.99 4.04
C VAL A 138 2.57 2.95 5.14
N TRP A 139 2.29 1.69 4.81
CA TRP A 139 2.41 0.56 5.73
C TRP A 139 3.64 -0.29 5.45
N ASN A 140 3.66 -1.01 4.33
CA ASN A 140 4.66 -2.05 4.04
C ASN A 140 5.46 -1.79 2.75
N GLY A 141 5.20 -0.66 2.08
CA GLY A 141 5.88 -0.22 0.86
C GLY A 141 5.29 -0.80 -0.42
N LEU A 142 4.31 -1.71 -0.34
CA LEU A 142 3.65 -2.25 -1.54
C LEU A 142 2.86 -1.19 -2.31
N GLU A 143 2.50 -0.09 -1.65
CA GLU A 143 1.84 1.08 -2.23
C GLU A 143 2.64 1.65 -3.42
N GLU A 144 3.96 1.46 -3.44
CA GLU A 144 4.82 1.90 -4.56
C GLU A 144 4.56 1.16 -5.88
N TYR A 145 3.91 0.00 -5.82
CA TYR A 145 3.61 -0.84 -6.97
C TYR A 145 2.15 -0.72 -7.44
N ILE A 146 1.38 0.18 -6.84
CA ILE A 146 -0.02 0.47 -7.22
C ILE A 146 0.01 1.69 -8.16
N PRO A 147 -0.27 1.52 -9.46
CA PRO A 147 -0.05 2.56 -10.47
C PRO A 147 -0.92 3.81 -10.28
N GLU A 148 -2.13 3.65 -9.78
CA GLU A 148 -3.16 4.68 -9.77
C GLU A 148 -3.14 5.57 -8.51
N VAL A 149 -2.14 5.40 -7.64
CA VAL A 149 -1.92 6.35 -6.52
C VAL A 149 -1.46 7.70 -7.08
N PRO A 150 -2.23 8.80 -6.90
CA PRO A 150 -1.93 10.10 -7.51
C PRO A 150 -0.55 10.64 -7.12
N LEU A 151 0.16 11.26 -8.08
CA LEU A 151 1.50 11.82 -7.86
C LEU A 151 1.49 12.98 -6.85
N ASP A 152 0.40 13.74 -6.81
CA ASP A 152 0.15 14.89 -5.95
C ASP A 152 -0.47 14.53 -4.59
N CYS A 153 -0.91 13.28 -4.38
CA CYS A 153 -1.32 12.78 -3.07
C CYS A 153 -0.23 13.03 -2.01
N SER A 154 -0.62 13.47 -0.81
CA SER A 154 0.32 13.58 0.30
C SER A 154 0.63 12.20 0.88
N ILE A 155 1.90 11.89 1.14
CA ILE A 155 2.30 10.59 1.73
C ILE A 155 2.80 10.80 3.16
N PHE A 156 2.29 9.98 4.06
CA PHE A 156 2.56 10.03 5.49
C PHE A 156 3.07 8.71 6.02
N LYS A 157 3.80 8.76 7.14
CA LYS A 157 4.00 7.54 7.92
C LYS A 157 2.65 7.14 8.49
N LEU A 158 2.34 5.85 8.53
CA LEU A 158 1.03 5.41 9.00
C LEU A 158 0.67 5.96 10.39
N ARG A 159 1.62 5.95 11.33
CA ARG A 159 1.43 6.45 12.70
C ARG A 159 1.07 7.94 12.77
N GLU A 160 1.31 8.71 11.71
CA GLU A 160 0.96 10.13 11.68
C GLU A 160 -0.54 10.34 11.40
N LEU A 161 -1.25 9.35 10.83
CA LEU A 161 -2.70 9.40 10.69
C LEU A 161 -3.42 9.31 12.05
N GLU A 162 -2.76 8.69 13.02
CA GLU A 162 -3.28 8.49 14.37
C GLU A 162 -3.24 9.81 15.16
N PRO A 163 -4.38 10.31 15.67
CA PRO A 163 -4.43 11.63 16.31
C PRO A 163 -3.80 11.65 17.71
N TRP A 164 -3.75 10.52 18.41
CA TRP A 164 -3.36 10.44 19.82
C TRP A 164 -1.87 10.68 20.12
N PHE A 165 -1.01 10.74 19.09
CA PHE A 165 0.44 10.92 19.30
C PHE A 165 0.93 12.36 19.16
N PHE A 166 0.02 13.33 19.00
CA PHE A 166 0.37 14.71 18.65
C PHE A 166 -0.38 15.73 19.51
N ASN A 167 0.29 16.84 19.84
CA ASN A 167 -0.28 17.92 20.64
C ASN A 167 -1.45 18.63 19.93
N ASN A 168 -1.42 18.68 18.60
CA ASN A 168 -2.45 19.29 17.76
C ASN A 168 -3.10 18.21 16.88
N PRO A 169 -3.97 17.36 17.45
CA PRO A 169 -4.59 16.27 16.71
C PRO A 169 -5.59 16.80 15.69
N TRP A 170 -5.72 16.14 14.53
CA TRP A 170 -6.69 16.53 13.52
C TRP A 170 -8.14 16.48 14.00
N THR A 171 -8.42 15.65 15.01
CA THR A 171 -9.73 15.57 15.68
C THR A 171 -10.12 16.88 16.37
N SER A 172 -9.17 17.76 16.72
CA SER A 172 -9.51 19.09 17.26
C SER A 172 -10.26 19.96 16.25
N SER A 173 -9.97 19.80 14.95
CA SER A 173 -10.61 20.55 13.86
C SER A 173 -12.06 20.10 13.60
N LEU A 174 -12.48 19.02 14.25
CA LEU A 174 -13.86 18.53 14.23
C LEU A 174 -14.77 19.22 15.25
N LYS A 175 -14.24 20.02 16.17
CA LYS A 175 -15.03 20.68 17.21
C LYS A 175 -16.17 21.50 16.62
N GLY A 176 -17.40 21.21 17.05
CA GLY A 176 -18.61 21.90 16.60
C GLY A 176 -19.13 21.45 15.22
N LYS A 177 -18.47 20.51 14.55
CA LYS A 177 -19.00 19.89 13.32
C LYS A 177 -19.99 18.79 13.69
N LYS A 178 -21.07 18.68 12.92
CA LYS A 178 -22.07 17.63 13.09
C LYS A 178 -21.61 16.37 12.38
N PHE A 179 -21.76 15.23 13.04
CA PHE A 179 -21.60 13.89 12.46
C PHE A 179 -23.00 13.30 12.42
N TRP A 180 -23.65 13.44 11.27
CA TRP A 180 -24.95 12.86 10.92
C TRP A 180 -26.00 12.85 12.04
#